data_AF-A0A8S3DF69-F1
#
_entry.id   AF-A0A8S3DF69-F1
#
_cell.length_a   1.000
_cell.length_b   1.000
_cell.length_c   1.000
_cell.angle_alpha   90.00
_cell.angle_beta   90.00
_cell.angle_gamma   90.00
#
_symmetry.space_group_name_H-M   'P 1'
#
loop_
_entity.id
_entity.type
_entity.pdbx_description
1 polymer ?
#
loop_
_entity_poly.entity_id
_entity_poly.type
_entity_poly.pdbx_seq_one_letter_code
_entity_poly.pdbx_strand_id
1 'polypeptide(L)'
;MFIDDHIGVSIAGLASDARILCRFMRTECINHSYGFEKPMPVTRLMNQVSNKCQVPTQRYGRRPFGVGFLMAGYDEKGTHLYQLCPSANYYSCKSMAIGARSQSARTYLEKNLDKFATSNQDELIKHCMRALRDTLPNEVELTVKNCAVAVVGKDTPFTLLDDGRIGTYLTAIEGDERAPPAQDDTVATGDDNLPPPPPPGSVEPRTIVATERMES
;
A
#
# COMPACT_ATOMS: atom_id res chain seq x y z
N MET A 1 -6.33 -8.17 -5.34
CA MET A 1 -6.08 -9.00 -6.53
C MET A 1 -4.80 -9.79 -6.33
N PHE A 2 -4.85 -11.09 -6.60
CA PHE A 2 -3.68 -11.98 -6.57
C PHE A 2 -2.73 -11.66 -7.73
N ILE A 3 -1.44 -11.50 -7.45
CA ILE A 3 -0.39 -11.38 -8.47
C ILE A 3 0.52 -12.60 -8.42
N ASP A 4 1.04 -12.90 -7.24
CA ASP A 4 1.92 -14.03 -6.97
C ASP A 4 1.70 -14.51 -5.54
N ASP A 5 2.28 -15.65 -5.16
CA ASP A 5 2.09 -16.24 -3.83
C ASP A 5 2.54 -15.30 -2.70
N HIS A 6 3.51 -14.43 -2.93
CA HIS A 6 4.03 -13.47 -1.96
C HIS A 6 3.64 -12.02 -2.26
N ILE A 7 2.83 -11.76 -3.29
CA ILE A 7 2.46 -10.40 -3.74
C ILE A 7 0.97 -10.28 -4.06
N GLY A 8 0.34 -9.29 -3.46
CA GLY A 8 -1.01 -8.85 -3.79
C GLY A 8 -1.12 -7.36 -4.06
N VAL A 9 -2.15 -6.99 -4.83
CA VAL A 9 -2.44 -5.58 -5.11
C VAL A 9 -3.91 -5.24 -4.89
N SER A 10 -4.17 -4.10 -4.26
CA SER A 10 -5.46 -3.43 -4.29
C SER A 10 -5.43 -2.30 -5.32
N ILE A 11 -6.58 -1.99 -5.90
CA ILE A 11 -6.71 -1.04 -7.01
C ILE A 11 -7.67 0.08 -6.63
N ALA A 12 -7.38 1.29 -7.10
CA ALA A 12 -8.32 2.41 -7.06
C ALA A 12 -8.29 3.15 -8.41
N GLY A 13 -9.45 3.37 -9.02
CA GLY A 13 -9.58 4.01 -10.35
C GLY A 13 -10.06 3.05 -11.43
N LEU A 14 -9.53 3.20 -12.66
CA LEU A 14 -10.04 2.49 -13.84
C LEU A 14 -9.66 1.00 -13.84
N ALA A 15 -10.65 0.14 -13.60
CA ALA A 15 -10.45 -1.32 -13.55
C ALA A 15 -9.93 -1.92 -14.87
N SER A 16 -10.21 -1.30 -16.02
CA SER A 16 -9.67 -1.74 -17.33
C SER A 16 -8.14 -1.65 -17.36
N ASP A 17 -7.61 -0.51 -16.90
CA ASP A 17 -6.18 -0.22 -16.85
C ASP A 17 -5.50 -1.10 -15.80
N ALA A 18 -6.19 -1.29 -14.67
CA ALA A 18 -5.75 -2.16 -13.60
C ALA A 18 -5.47 -3.59 -14.10
N ARG A 19 -6.38 -4.17 -14.88
CA ARG A 19 -6.23 -5.54 -15.42
C ARG A 19 -5.01 -5.68 -16.33
N ILE A 20 -4.72 -4.66 -17.15
CA ILE A 20 -3.57 -4.66 -18.06
C ILE A 20 -2.27 -4.68 -17.24
N LEU A 21 -2.18 -3.83 -16.22
CA LEU A 21 -1.00 -3.75 -15.35
C LEU A 21 -0.86 -4.99 -14.46
N CYS A 22 -1.95 -5.54 -13.93
CA CYS A 22 -1.93 -6.81 -13.19
C CYS A 22 -1.44 -7.97 -14.05
N ARG A 23 -1.88 -8.06 -15.31
CA ARG A 23 -1.39 -9.08 -16.25
C ARG A 23 0.11 -8.93 -16.48
N PHE A 24 0.57 -7.69 -16.68
CA PHE A 24 2.00 -7.40 -16.81
C PHE A 24 2.79 -7.82 -15.56
N MET A 25 2.33 -7.45 -14.35
CA MET A 25 2.97 -7.83 -13.09
C MET A 25 3.09 -9.36 -12.95
N ARG A 26 2.02 -10.10 -13.26
CA ARG A 26 2.04 -11.58 -13.24
C ARG A 26 3.06 -12.16 -14.20
N THR A 27 3.14 -11.64 -15.43
CA THR A 27 4.14 -12.07 -16.41
C THR A 27 5.56 -11.80 -15.91
N GLU A 28 5.81 -10.63 -15.32
CA GLU A 28 7.13 -10.28 -14.77
C GLU A 28 7.54 -11.19 -13.60
N CYS A 29 6.61 -11.51 -12.70
CA CYS A 29 6.86 -12.45 -11.60
C CYS A 29 7.24 -13.85 -12.13
N ILE A 30 6.45 -14.39 -13.06
CA ILE A 30 6.69 -15.70 -13.66
C ILE A 30 8.04 -15.72 -14.39
N ASN A 31 8.34 -14.68 -15.19
CA ASN A 31 9.61 -14.60 -15.91
C ASN A 31 10.82 -14.56 -14.98
N HIS A 32 10.71 -13.86 -13.85
CA HIS A 32 11.80 -13.78 -12.88
C HIS A 32 11.99 -15.10 -12.13
N SER A 33 10.89 -15.71 -11.67
CA SER A 33 10.93 -17.03 -11.04
C SER A 33 11.52 -18.08 -11.99
N TYR A 34 11.15 -18.04 -13.27
CA TYR A 34 11.70 -18.93 -14.29
C TYR A 34 13.19 -18.68 -14.56
N GLY A 35 13.62 -17.42 -14.63
CA GLY A 35 15.00 -17.07 -14.99
C GLY A 35 16.01 -17.18 -13.84
N PHE A 36 15.57 -16.94 -12.61
CA PHE A 36 16.45 -16.86 -11.42
C PHE A 36 16.14 -17.92 -10.35
N GLU A 37 15.12 -18.76 -10.57
CA GLU A 37 14.66 -19.78 -9.61
C GLU A 37 14.35 -19.21 -8.22
N LYS A 38 13.96 -17.93 -8.16
CA LYS A 38 13.67 -17.19 -6.92
C LYS A 38 12.42 -16.33 -7.07
N PRO A 39 11.66 -16.10 -5.98
CA PRO A 39 10.52 -15.19 -6.00
C PRO A 39 10.96 -13.77 -6.37
N MET A 40 10.11 -13.05 -7.10
CA MET A 40 10.40 -11.67 -7.54
C MET A 40 10.45 -10.71 -6.34
N PRO A 41 11.56 -9.96 -6.14
CA PRO A 41 11.61 -8.94 -5.11
C PRO A 41 10.58 -7.84 -5.32
N VAL A 42 9.84 -7.46 -4.28
CA VAL A 42 8.71 -6.51 -4.39
C VAL A 42 9.18 -5.14 -4.90
N THR A 43 10.30 -4.64 -4.40
CA THR A 43 10.88 -3.37 -4.86
C THR A 43 11.26 -3.42 -6.34
N ARG A 44 11.75 -4.57 -6.83
CA ARG A 44 12.10 -4.75 -8.23
C ARG A 44 10.86 -4.73 -9.10
N LEU A 45 9.81 -5.46 -8.72
CA LEU A 45 8.53 -5.43 -9.42
C LEU A 45 7.97 -4.01 -9.50
N MET A 46 7.98 -3.28 -8.38
CA MET A 46 7.50 -1.90 -8.34
C MET A 46 8.23 -0.96 -9.30
N ASN A 47 9.56 -1.07 -9.42
CA ASN A 47 10.32 -0.32 -10.40
C ASN A 47 9.91 -0.65 -11.84
N GLN A 48 9.70 -1.92 -12.17
CA GLN A 48 9.26 -2.33 -13.50
C GLN A 48 7.87 -1.78 -13.84
N VAL A 49 6.95 -1.81 -12.87
CA VAL A 49 5.59 -1.29 -13.04
C VAL A 49 5.59 0.23 -13.18
N SER A 50 6.36 0.94 -12.35
CA SER A 50 6.55 2.39 -12.44
C SER A 50 7.08 2.79 -13.82
N ASN A 51 8.14 2.14 -14.30
CA ASN A 51 8.68 2.39 -15.64
C ASN A 51 7.63 2.16 -16.73
N LYS A 52 6.82 1.12 -16.61
CA LYS A 52 5.72 0.86 -17.55
C LYS A 52 4.66 1.97 -17.50
N CYS A 53 4.31 2.46 -16.32
CA CYS A 53 3.37 3.56 -16.15
C CYS A 53 3.92 4.89 -16.67
N GLN A 54 5.24 5.05 -16.66
CA GLN A 54 5.93 6.27 -17.09
C GLN A 54 6.11 6.38 -18.61
N VAL A 55 5.99 5.28 -19.37
CA VAL A 55 6.12 5.33 -20.84
C VAL A 55 4.96 6.12 -21.50
N PRO A 56 3.68 5.88 -21.15
CA PRO A 56 2.56 6.65 -21.71
C PRO A 56 2.54 8.13 -21.34
N THR A 57 3.22 8.56 -20.27
CA THR A 57 3.26 9.98 -19.87
C THR A 57 4.20 10.80 -20.77
N GLN A 58 5.18 10.15 -21.40
CA GLN A 58 6.18 10.80 -22.25
C GLN A 58 5.90 10.63 -23.76
N ARG A 59 5.06 9.67 -24.15
CA ARG A 59 4.78 9.38 -25.56
C ARG A 59 3.44 9.96 -26.00
N TYR A 60 3.50 10.81 -27.02
CA TYR A 60 2.30 11.33 -27.68
C TYR A 60 1.42 10.19 -28.22
N GLY A 61 0.09 10.33 -28.12
CA GLY A 61 -0.88 9.35 -28.63
C GLY A 61 -1.20 8.18 -27.68
N ARG A 62 -0.63 8.16 -26.46
CA ARG A 62 -1.03 7.24 -25.40
C ARG A 62 -1.56 8.03 -24.21
N ARG A 63 -2.56 7.50 -23.52
CA ARG A 63 -3.05 8.08 -22.26
C ARG A 63 -2.34 7.45 -21.06
N PRO A 64 -2.04 8.21 -20.00
CA PRO A 64 -1.60 7.65 -18.73
C PRO A 64 -2.60 6.64 -18.18
N PHE A 65 -2.10 5.72 -17.34
CA PHE A 65 -2.96 4.75 -16.66
C PHE A 65 -3.73 5.45 -15.53
N GLY A 66 -5.06 5.40 -15.60
CA GLY A 66 -5.94 6.05 -14.61
C GLY A 66 -6.18 5.21 -13.37
N VAL A 67 -5.15 4.54 -12.85
CA VAL A 67 -5.25 3.61 -11.72
C VAL A 67 -4.13 3.84 -10.72
N GLY A 68 -4.49 3.91 -9.45
CA GLY A 68 -3.57 3.78 -8.33
C GLY A 68 -3.54 2.35 -7.82
N PHE A 69 -2.36 1.89 -7.40
CA PHE A 69 -2.20 0.59 -6.75
C PHE A 69 -1.75 0.75 -5.31
N LEU A 70 -2.23 -0.14 -4.46
CA LEU A 70 -1.63 -0.43 -3.18
C LEU A 70 -1.11 -1.87 -3.23
N MET A 71 0.20 -2.03 -3.37
CA MET A 71 0.86 -3.32 -3.42
C MET A 71 1.34 -3.70 -2.03
N ALA A 72 0.96 -4.90 -1.59
CA ALA A 72 1.48 -5.52 -0.38
C ALA A 72 2.19 -6.82 -0.77
N GLY A 73 3.39 -7.03 -0.24
CA GLY A 73 4.11 -8.27 -0.44
C GLY A 73 5.10 -8.55 0.66
N TYR A 74 5.55 -9.80 0.71
CA TYR A 74 6.57 -10.27 1.64
C TYR A 74 7.76 -10.79 0.85
N ASP A 75 8.96 -10.29 1.17
CA ASP A 75 10.21 -10.68 0.51
C ASP A 75 11.24 -11.11 1.57
N GLU A 76 12.43 -11.53 1.15
CA GLU A 76 13.55 -11.88 2.07
C GLU A 76 13.89 -10.74 3.05
N LYS A 77 13.65 -9.49 2.64
CA LYS A 77 13.86 -8.28 3.46
C LYS A 77 12.71 -7.94 4.41
N GLY A 78 11.62 -8.70 4.35
CA GLY A 78 10.43 -8.53 5.19
C GLY A 78 9.21 -8.04 4.43
N THR A 79 8.28 -7.42 5.16
CA THR A 79 7.01 -6.91 4.63
C THR A 79 7.22 -5.58 3.90
N HIS A 80 6.65 -5.46 2.71
CA HIS A 80 6.69 -4.26 1.89
C HIS A 80 5.28 -3.81 1.53
N LEU A 81 5.00 -2.52 1.73
CA LEU A 81 3.78 -1.86 1.30
C LEU A 81 4.15 -0.67 0.41
N TYR A 82 3.69 -0.69 -0.84
CA TYR A 82 3.95 0.34 -1.82
C TYR A 82 2.66 0.93 -2.37
N GLN A 83 2.58 2.26 -2.42
CA GLN A 83 1.57 2.96 -3.17
C GLN A 83 2.15 3.37 -4.53
N LEU A 84 1.44 3.05 -5.62
CA LEU A 84 1.74 3.57 -6.96
C LEU A 84 0.68 4.59 -7.36
N CYS A 85 1.13 5.75 -7.81
CA CYS A 85 0.28 6.79 -8.37
C CYS A 85 0.24 6.71 -9.92
N PRO A 86 -0.85 7.18 -10.55
CA PRO A 86 -0.97 7.34 -12.00
C PRO A 86 0.17 8.13 -12.66
N SER A 87 0.82 9.02 -11.91
CA SER A 87 2.01 9.79 -12.31
C SER A 87 3.30 8.97 -12.38
N ALA A 88 3.21 7.65 -12.23
CA ALA A 88 4.32 6.70 -12.14
C ALA A 88 5.24 6.85 -10.92
N ASN A 89 4.94 7.78 -10.00
CA ASN A 89 5.61 7.84 -8.71
C ASN A 89 5.13 6.71 -7.80
N TYR A 90 6.05 6.10 -7.06
CA TYR A 90 5.71 5.14 -6.01
C TYR A 90 6.33 5.53 -4.67
N TYR A 91 5.65 5.16 -3.59
CA TYR A 91 6.06 5.48 -2.23
C TYR A 91 6.06 4.21 -1.38
N SER A 92 7.11 4.03 -0.58
CA SER A 92 7.14 2.99 0.46
C SER A 92 6.39 3.52 1.68
N CYS A 93 5.39 2.78 2.16
CA CYS A 93 4.52 3.22 3.25
C CYS A 93 4.52 2.18 4.38
N LYS A 94 4.27 2.62 5.62
CA LYS A 94 3.98 1.69 6.73
C LYS A 94 2.49 1.34 6.77
N SER A 95 1.65 2.32 6.49
CA SER A 95 0.21 2.21 6.31
C SER A 95 -0.21 3.20 5.23
N MET A 96 -1.24 2.87 4.46
CA MET A 96 -1.76 3.76 3.41
C MET A 96 -3.20 3.40 3.07
N ALA A 97 -3.99 4.43 2.72
CA ALA A 97 -5.33 4.27 2.16
C ALA A 97 -5.48 5.10 0.88
N ILE A 98 -6.10 4.50 -0.13
CA ILE A 98 -6.34 5.10 -1.45
C ILE A 98 -7.82 4.99 -1.82
N GLY A 99 -8.31 5.89 -2.68
CA GLY A 99 -9.68 5.89 -3.16
C GLY A 99 -10.55 6.99 -2.57
N ALA A 100 -11.86 6.85 -2.71
CA ALA A 100 -12.83 7.83 -2.24
C ALA A 100 -12.84 7.90 -0.71
N ARG A 101 -12.88 9.13 -0.15
CA ARG A 101 -12.88 9.39 1.30
C ARG A 101 -11.75 8.68 2.05
N SER A 102 -10.60 8.45 1.39
CA SER A 102 -9.46 7.80 2.03
C SER A 102 -8.81 8.64 3.13
N GLN A 103 -9.11 9.94 3.19
CA GLN A 103 -8.52 10.86 4.16
C GLN A 103 -8.87 10.47 5.60
N SER A 104 -10.13 10.12 5.90
CA SER A 104 -10.52 9.66 7.24
C SER A 104 -9.78 8.39 7.65
N ALA A 105 -9.63 7.43 6.74
CA ALA A 105 -8.83 6.23 6.96
C ALA A 105 -7.35 6.56 7.22
N ARG A 106 -6.75 7.48 6.47
CA ARG A 106 -5.34 7.89 6.71
C ARG A 106 -5.18 8.49 8.09
N THR A 107 -6.06 9.40 8.50
CA THR A 107 -6.03 9.99 9.84
C THR A 107 -6.14 8.93 10.94
N TYR A 108 -7.00 7.91 10.78
CA TYR A 108 -7.07 6.79 11.71
C TYR A 108 -5.76 5.98 11.77
N LEU A 109 -5.20 5.67 10.60
CA LEU A 109 -3.98 4.88 10.46
C LEU A 109 -2.75 5.63 11.01
N GLU A 110 -2.67 6.94 10.82
CA GLU A 110 -1.61 7.80 11.36
C GLU A 110 -1.64 7.83 12.89
N LYS A 111 -2.82 7.98 13.48
CA LYS A 111 -3.00 8.00 14.95
C LYS A 111 -2.64 6.67 15.63
N ASN A 112 -2.74 5.55 14.91
CA ASN A 112 -2.50 4.21 15.47
C ASN A 112 -1.22 3.56 14.94
N LEU A 113 -0.37 4.32 14.23
CA LEU A 113 0.81 3.77 13.55
C LEU A 113 1.80 3.12 14.52
N ASP A 114 1.98 3.71 15.71
CA ASP A 114 2.90 3.18 16.73
C ASP A 114 2.46 1.81 17.28
N LYS A 115 1.15 1.53 17.25
CA LYS A 115 0.58 0.26 17.72
C LYS A 115 0.83 -0.87 16.72
N PHE A 116 0.97 -0.56 15.43
CA PHE A 116 1.13 -1.58 14.39
C PHE A 116 2.44 -2.35 14.50
N ALA A 117 3.48 -1.78 15.11
CA ALA A 117 4.77 -2.46 15.28
C ALA A 117 4.71 -3.62 16.29
N THR A 118 3.81 -3.55 17.28
CA THR A 118 3.66 -4.55 18.35
C THR A 118 2.42 -5.42 18.20
N SER A 119 1.48 -5.02 17.33
CA SER A 119 0.23 -5.74 17.11
C SER A 119 0.38 -7.08 16.41
N ASN A 120 -0.48 -8.02 16.80
CA ASN A 120 -0.60 -9.30 16.11
C ASN A 120 -1.41 -9.16 14.80
N GLN A 121 -1.35 -10.15 13.92
CA GLN A 121 -2.04 -10.14 12.62
C GLN A 121 -3.55 -9.85 12.76
N ASP A 122 -4.21 -10.47 13.74
CA ASP A 122 -5.66 -10.26 13.97
C ASP A 122 -6.00 -8.82 14.40
N GLU A 123 -5.10 -8.17 15.15
CA GLU A 123 -5.28 -6.78 15.54
C GLU A 123 -5.06 -5.83 14.36
N LEU A 124 -4.08 -6.13 13.49
CA LEU A 124 -3.86 -5.38 12.25
C LEU A 124 -5.07 -5.45 11.33
N ILE A 125 -5.70 -6.63 11.21
CA ILE A 125 -6.94 -6.81 10.44
C ILE A 125 -8.06 -5.93 11.05
N LYS A 126 -8.22 -5.94 12.38
CA LYS A 126 -9.22 -5.10 13.06
C LYS A 126 -8.96 -3.61 12.81
N HIS A 127 -7.72 -3.14 12.90
CA HIS A 127 -7.36 -1.76 12.60
C HIS A 127 -7.65 -1.38 11.14
N CYS A 128 -7.36 -2.27 10.19
CA CYS A 128 -7.66 -2.07 8.78
C CYS A 128 -9.18 -1.93 8.54
N MET A 129 -9.98 -2.82 9.14
CA MET A 129 -11.43 -2.80 9.01
C MET A 129 -12.07 -1.58 9.69
N ARG A 130 -11.53 -1.13 10.82
CA ARG A 130 -11.93 0.13 11.47
C ARG A 130 -11.66 1.33 10.58
N ALA A 131 -10.44 1.41 10.02
CA ALA A 131 -10.08 2.47 9.08
C ALA A 131 -11.02 2.48 7.86
N LEU A 132 -11.36 1.30 7.33
CA LEU A 132 -12.27 1.18 6.19
C LEU A 132 -13.70 1.60 6.54
N ARG A 133 -14.21 1.24 7.73
CA ARG A 133 -15.52 1.67 8.23
C ARG A 133 -15.64 3.19 8.29
N ASP A 134 -14.58 3.87 8.68
CA ASP A 134 -14.54 5.34 8.77
C ASP A 134 -14.54 6.03 7.39
N THR A 135 -14.34 5.30 6.28
CA THR A 135 -14.47 5.84 4.91
C THR A 135 -15.89 5.74 4.34
N LEU A 136 -16.75 4.92 4.95
CA LEU A 136 -18.14 4.76 4.50
C LEU A 136 -19.01 5.93 4.98
N PRO A 137 -20.08 6.29 4.24
CA PRO A 137 -21.10 7.20 4.75
C PRO A 137 -21.76 6.66 6.03
N ASN A 138 -22.39 7.53 6.82
CA ASN A 138 -23.04 7.14 8.07
C ASN A 138 -24.20 6.14 7.87
N GLU A 139 -24.81 6.16 6.69
CA GLU A 139 -25.96 5.32 6.33
C GLU A 139 -25.57 3.93 5.80
N VAL A 140 -24.28 3.68 5.56
CA VAL A 140 -23.80 2.43 4.95
C VAL A 140 -22.89 1.71 5.92
N GLU A 141 -23.28 0.51 6.31
CA GLU A 141 -22.49 -0.36 7.17
C GLU A 141 -21.55 -1.26 6.35
N LEU A 142 -20.44 -1.64 6.98
CA LEU A 142 -19.50 -2.58 6.40
C LEU A 142 -20.09 -3.99 6.54
N THR A 143 -20.24 -4.69 5.43
CA THR A 143 -20.81 -6.03 5.34
C THR A 143 -19.82 -6.95 4.64
N VAL A 144 -19.99 -8.26 4.80
CA VAL A 144 -19.14 -9.26 4.13
C VAL A 144 -19.18 -9.12 2.61
N LYS A 145 -20.28 -8.60 2.04
CA LYS A 145 -20.45 -8.44 0.59
C LYS A 145 -19.75 -7.21 0.02
N ASN A 146 -19.48 -6.19 0.85
CA ASN A 146 -18.90 -4.91 0.41
C ASN A 146 -17.43 -4.74 0.84
N CYS A 147 -16.87 -5.74 1.51
CA CYS A 147 -15.52 -5.74 2.02
C CYS A 147 -14.77 -6.97 1.51
N ALA A 148 -13.52 -6.76 1.07
CA ALA A 148 -12.61 -7.84 0.74
C ALA A 148 -11.30 -7.57 1.48
N VAL A 149 -10.85 -8.54 2.26
CA VAL A 149 -9.61 -8.46 3.03
C VAL A 149 -8.65 -9.54 2.55
N ALA A 150 -7.39 -9.19 2.39
CA ALA A 150 -6.34 -10.14 2.07
C ALA A 150 -5.14 -9.92 2.99
N VAL A 151 -4.43 -10.99 3.28
CA VAL A 151 -3.25 -10.98 4.15
C VAL A 151 -2.08 -11.64 3.42
N VAL A 152 -0.89 -11.11 3.66
CA VAL A 152 0.39 -11.64 3.21
C VAL A 152 1.42 -11.40 4.31
N GLY A 153 2.30 -12.36 4.56
CA GLY A 153 3.28 -12.26 5.64
C GLY A 153 4.31 -13.39 5.62
N LYS A 154 5.07 -13.48 6.71
CA LYS A 154 6.04 -14.56 6.90
C LYS A 154 5.31 -15.90 6.96
N ASP A 155 5.74 -16.85 6.13
CA ASP A 155 5.15 -18.20 6.01
C ASP A 155 3.65 -18.22 5.66
N THR A 156 3.10 -17.08 5.24
CA THR A 156 1.68 -16.92 4.88
C THR A 156 1.60 -16.36 3.46
N PRO A 157 1.28 -17.19 2.46
CA PRO A 157 1.09 -16.69 1.10
C PRO A 157 -0.10 -15.74 1.05
N PHE A 158 -0.17 -14.93 0.00
CA PHE A 158 -1.27 -14.02 -0.26
C PHE A 158 -2.58 -14.79 -0.27
N THR A 159 -3.38 -14.57 0.78
CA THR A 159 -4.64 -15.29 1.00
C THR A 159 -5.76 -14.28 1.14
N LEU A 160 -6.82 -14.45 0.36
CA LEU A 160 -8.07 -13.72 0.54
C LEU A 160 -8.81 -14.34 1.73
N LEU A 161 -9.28 -13.52 2.68
CA LEU A 161 -10.04 -14.04 3.80
C LEU A 161 -11.44 -14.47 3.35
N ASP A 162 -11.89 -15.59 3.91
CA ASP A 162 -13.25 -16.09 3.71
C ASP A 162 -14.29 -15.23 4.41
N ASP A 163 -15.49 -15.25 3.86
CA ASP A 163 -16.68 -14.56 4.34
C ASP A 163 -16.96 -14.80 5.85
N GLY A 164 -16.75 -16.03 6.33
CA GLY A 164 -16.93 -16.38 7.75
C GLY A 164 -15.92 -15.72 8.69
N ARG A 165 -14.65 -15.61 8.26
CA ARG A 165 -13.62 -14.91 9.04
C ARG A 165 -13.90 -13.42 9.07
N ILE A 166 -14.25 -12.83 7.92
CA ILE A 166 -14.62 -11.42 7.82
C ILE A 166 -15.80 -11.11 8.74
N GLY A 167 -16.84 -11.96 8.76
CA GLY A 167 -17.98 -11.81 9.67
C GLY A 167 -17.58 -11.76 11.14
N THR A 168 -16.65 -12.62 11.56
CA THR A 168 -16.14 -12.64 12.94
C THR A 168 -15.45 -11.32 13.32
N TYR A 169 -14.64 -10.76 12.41
CA TYR A 169 -13.98 -9.48 12.65
C TYR A 169 -14.98 -8.29 12.59
N LEU A 170 -16.03 -8.36 11.77
CA LEU A 170 -17.08 -7.32 11.71
C LEU A 170 -17.81 -7.19 13.05
N THR A 171 -18.28 -8.31 13.61
CA THR A 171 -18.97 -8.31 14.91
C THR A 171 -18.05 -7.81 16.03
N ALA A 172 -16.75 -8.08 15.95
CA ALA A 172 -15.77 -7.57 16.92
C ALA A 172 -15.53 -6.05 16.84
N ILE A 173 -15.97 -5.39 15.76
CA ILE A 173 -15.76 -3.95 15.52
C ILE A 173 -17.05 -3.14 15.70
N GLU A 174 -18.23 -3.75 15.53
CA GLU A 174 -19.54 -3.08 15.68
C GLU A 174 -19.72 -2.36 17.03
N GLY A 175 -19.10 -2.84 18.10
CA GLY A 175 -19.19 -2.22 19.43
C GLY A 175 -18.26 -1.02 19.68
N ASP A 176 -17.36 -0.70 18.74
CA ASP A 176 -16.35 0.35 18.93
C ASP A 176 -16.80 1.68 18.32
N GLU A 177 -16.70 2.77 19.08
CA GLU A 177 -17.16 4.10 18.70
C GLU A 177 -16.56 4.54 17.35
N ARG A 178 -17.39 5.10 16.46
CA ARG A 178 -16.93 5.61 15.17
C ARG A 178 -16.15 6.90 15.43
N ALA A 179 -14.92 6.99 14.92
CA ALA A 179 -14.16 8.22 15.04
C ALA A 179 -14.95 9.35 14.35
N PRO A 180 -15.01 10.56 14.95
CA PRO A 180 -15.68 11.68 14.31
C PRO A 180 -15.06 11.93 12.93
N PRO A 181 -15.87 12.28 11.92
CA PRO A 181 -15.37 12.52 10.58
C PRO A 181 -14.27 13.58 10.65
N ALA A 182 -13.08 13.25 10.15
CA ALA A 182 -12.07 14.26 9.88
C ALA A 182 -12.68 15.25 8.87
N GLN A 183 -12.61 16.55 9.16
CA GLN A 183 -13.12 17.58 8.27
C GLN A 183 -12.47 17.39 6.89
N ASP A 184 -13.31 17.25 5.86
CA ASP A 184 -12.90 17.21 4.46
C ASP A 184 -12.41 18.63 4.11
N ASP A 185 -11.14 18.92 4.38
CA ASP A 185 -10.43 19.98 3.68
C ASP A 185 -10.25 19.48 2.24
N THR A 186 -11.27 19.70 1.41
CA THR A 186 -11.14 19.62 -0.04
C THR A 186 -10.25 20.77 -0.50
N VAL A 187 -8.96 20.67 -0.20
CA VAL A 187 -7.93 21.35 -0.98
C VAL A 187 -7.62 20.40 -2.12
N ALA A 188 -7.99 20.81 -3.33
CA ALA A 188 -7.35 20.31 -4.54
C ALA A 188 -5.86 20.70 -4.45
N THR A 189 -5.05 19.92 -3.74
CA THR A 189 -3.62 20.18 -3.61
C THR A 189 -2.94 19.66 -4.87
N GLY A 190 -2.89 20.51 -5.89
CA GLY A 190 -1.60 20.71 -6.55
C GLY A 190 -0.72 21.44 -5.55
N ASP A 191 0.32 20.77 -5.04
CA ASP A 191 1.54 21.37 -4.50
C ASP A 191 2.46 20.20 -4.06
N ASP A 192 3.70 20.05 -4.54
CA ASP A 192 4.81 21.02 -4.47
C ASP A 192 5.07 21.57 -3.07
N ASN A 193 4.84 20.75 -2.05
CA ASN A 193 5.42 20.98 -0.72
C ASN A 193 6.74 20.20 -0.56
N LEU A 194 7.76 20.62 -1.31
CA LEU A 194 9.14 20.33 -0.96
C LEU A 194 9.51 21.23 0.24
N PRO A 195 10.14 20.72 1.31
CA PRO A 195 10.73 21.61 2.31
C PRO A 195 11.73 22.55 1.63
N PRO A 196 11.79 23.85 2.00
CA PRO A 196 12.74 24.77 1.40
C PRO A 196 14.17 24.24 1.59
N PRO A 197 15.03 24.35 0.56
CA PRO A 197 16.41 23.88 0.68
C PRO A 197 17.10 24.57 1.86
N PRO A 198 17.88 23.84 2.66
CA PRO A 198 18.60 24.43 3.78
C PRO A 198 19.60 25.48 3.27
N PRO A 199 19.80 26.59 4.00
CA PRO A 199 20.75 27.62 3.62
C PRO A 199 22.17 27.03 3.50
N PRO A 200 22.97 27.47 2.51
CA PRO A 200 24.31 26.93 2.30
C PRO A 200 25.20 27.34 3.48
N GLY A 201 25.49 26.40 4.39
CA GLY A 201 26.45 26.61 5.47
C GLY A 201 26.21 25.91 6.81
N SER A 202 25.11 25.18 7.03
CA SER A 202 24.95 24.42 8.28
C SER A 202 25.41 22.96 8.11
N VAL A 203 26.51 22.65 8.78
CA VAL A 203 27.16 21.33 8.89
C VAL A 203 26.14 20.28 9.35
N GLU A 204 25.93 19.24 8.54
CA GLU A 204 25.11 18.08 8.90
C GLU A 204 25.73 17.31 10.09
N PRO A 205 24.95 16.86 11.07
CA PRO A 205 25.43 15.90 12.05
C PRO A 205 25.61 14.53 11.37
N ARG A 206 26.88 14.15 11.17
CA ARG A 206 27.35 12.87 10.65
C ARG A 206 26.61 11.69 11.31
N THR A 207 25.92 10.88 10.51
CA THR A 207 25.53 9.53 10.92
C THR A 207 26.80 8.69 11.01
N ILE A 208 27.17 8.32 12.24
CA ILE A 208 28.33 7.51 12.56
C ILE A 208 28.04 6.08 12.09
N VAL A 209 28.63 5.68 10.98
CA VAL A 209 28.72 4.27 10.55
C VAL A 209 29.88 3.65 11.33
N ALA A 210 29.56 2.98 12.43
CA ALA A 210 30.52 2.14 13.14
C ALA A 210 30.69 0.83 12.36
N THR A 211 31.77 0.74 11.58
CA THR A 211 32.32 -0.54 11.12
C THR A 211 33.64 -0.76 11.85
N GLU A 212 33.63 -1.60 12.89
CA GLU A 212 34.85 -2.19 13.42
C GLU A 212 35.45 -3.11 12.34
N ARG A 213 36.62 -2.74 11.84
CA ARG A 213 37.53 -3.66 11.18
C ARG A 213 38.63 -4.02 12.17
N MET A 214 38.69 -5.32 12.42
CA MET A 214 39.79 -6.03 13.08
C MET A 214 41.14 -5.79 12.39
N GLU A 215 42.14 -5.66 13.27
CA GLU A 215 43.51 -6.17 13.19
C GLU A 215 44.67 -5.32 12.63
N SER A 216 45.69 -5.30 13.52
CA SER A 216 47.14 -5.04 13.41
C SER A 216 47.63 -3.62 13.21
#